data_AF-A0A8T5IDR2-F1
#
_entry.id   AF-A0A8T5IDR2-F1
#
_cell.length_a   1.000
_cell.length_b   1.000
_cell.length_c   1.000
_cell.angle_alpha   90.00
_cell.angle_beta   90.00
_cell.angle_gamma   90.00
#
_symmetry.space_group_name_H-M   'P 1'
#
loop_
_entity.id
_entity.type
_entity.pdbx_description
1 polymer ?
#
loop_
_entity_poly.entity_id
_entity_poly.type
_entity_poly.pdbx_seq_one_letter_code
_entity_poly.pdbx_strand_id
1 'polypeptide(L)' 'MVTQKRKDTAIRVSKWLDKEVQKYISHDKKIALEFPSKRNFVDKAVMRFLEEEGVKLNN' A
#
# COMPACT_ATOMS: atom_id res chain seq x y z
N MET A 1 -26.38 -0.19 7.43
CA MET A 1 -25.06 0.26 6.94
C MET A 1 -24.05 -0.01 8.05
N VAL A 2 -23.13 -0.97 7.86
CA VAL A 2 -22.11 -1.27 8.87
C VAL A 2 -21.00 -0.24 8.74
N THR A 3 -20.91 0.72 9.65
CA THR A 3 -19.75 1.62 9.77
C THR A 3 -18.57 0.81 10.32
N GLN A 4 -17.80 0.19 9.44
CA GLN A 4 -16.48 -0.34 9.80
C GLN A 4 -15.60 0.81 10.28
N LYS A 5 -15.28 0.83 11.58
CA LYS A 5 -14.27 1.73 12.14
C LYS A 5 -12.92 1.34 11.53
N ARG A 6 -12.41 2.16 10.62
CA ARG A 6 -11.09 2.00 10.05
C ARG A 6 -10.06 2.21 11.17
N LYS A 7 -9.25 1.20 11.45
CA LYS A 7 -8.07 1.33 12.32
C LYS A 7 -6.93 1.82 11.46
N ASP A 8 -6.80 3.14 11.32
CA ASP A 8 -5.70 3.73 10.57
C ASP A 8 -4.42 3.70 11.41
N THR A 9 -3.38 3.04 10.89
CA THR A 9 -2.04 3.03 11.49
C THR A 9 -1.19 4.07 10.77
N ALA A 10 -0.66 5.05 11.51
CA ALA A 10 0.30 6.00 10.97
C ALA A 10 1.69 5.35 10.89
N ILE A 11 2.25 5.28 9.69
CA ILE A 11 3.60 4.75 9.45
C ILE A 11 4.49 5.91 9.01
N ARG A 12 5.66 6.06 9.67
CA ARG A 12 6.63 7.08 9.29
C ARG A 12 7.57 6.51 8.23
N VAL A 13 7.57 7.11 7.05
CA VAL A 13 8.48 6.79 5.95
C VAL A 13 9.43 7.95 5.67
N SER A 14 10.60 7.64 5.13
CA SER A 14 11.58 8.64 4.70
C SER A 14 11.00 9.52 3.59
N LYS A 15 11.33 10.82 3.62
CA LYS A 15 10.85 11.79 2.60
C LYS A 15 11.24 11.42 1.17
N TRP A 16 12.39 10.76 0.98
CA TRP A 16 12.83 10.32 -0.34
C TRP A 16 11.92 9.21 -0.88
N LEU A 17 11.57 8.24 -0.03
CA LEU A 17 10.74 7.10 -0.40
C LEU A 17 9.30 7.54 -0.70
N ASP A 18 8.73 8.45 0.10
CA ASP A 18 7.39 9.00 -0.18
C ASP A 18 7.31 9.66 -1.56
N LYS A 19 8.36 10.39 -1.97
CA LYS A 19 8.44 11.02 -3.29
C LYS A 19 8.55 9.99 -4.41
N GLU A 20 9.37 8.96 -4.24
CA GLU A 20 9.52 7.92 -5.26
C GLU A 20 8.25 7.08 -5.42
N VAL A 21 7.59 6.72 -4.31
CA VAL A 21 6.30 6.03 -4.34
C VAL A 21 5.26 6.89 -5.06
N GLN A 22 5.19 8.19 -4.74
CA GLN A 22 4.27 9.11 -5.40
C GLN A 22 4.54 9.19 -6.90
N LYS A 23 5.80 9.30 -7.32
CA LYS A 23 6.17 9.30 -8.74
C LYS A 23 5.75 8.00 -9.42
N TYR A 24 6.06 6.86 -8.81
CA TYR A 24 5.76 5.54 -9.35
C TYR A 24 4.26 5.35 -9.60
N ILE A 25 3.42 5.60 -8.59
CA ILE A 25 1.96 5.44 -8.72
C ILE A 25 1.32 6.47 -9.66
N SER A 26 1.99 7.61 -9.88
CA SER A 26 1.48 8.68 -10.75
C SER A 26 2.06 8.61 -12.18
N HIS A 27 3.00 7.70 -12.45
CA HIS A 27 3.75 7.66 -13.70
C HIS A 27 2.92 7.07 -14.86
N ASP A 28 2.16 6.02 -14.60
CA ASP A 28 1.44 5.26 -15.63
C ASP A 28 -0.02 5.06 -15.22
N LYS A 29 -0.94 5.19 -16.18
CA LYS A 29 -2.38 4.95 -15.96
C LYS A 29 -2.67 3.53 -15.50
N LYS A 30 -1.88 2.54 -15.93
CA LYS A 30 -2.00 1.14 -15.51
C LYS A 30 -1.58 0.97 -14.04
N ILE A 31 -0.50 1.62 -13.64
CA ILE A 31 -0.01 1.59 -12.25
C ILE A 31 -0.99 2.33 -11.34
N ALA A 32 -1.54 3.47 -11.78
CA ALA A 32 -2.56 4.21 -11.05
C ALA A 32 -3.87 3.41 -10.88
N LEU A 33 -4.23 2.57 -11.87
CA LEU A 33 -5.36 1.64 -11.79
C LEU A 33 -5.10 0.51 -10.77
N GLU A 34 -3.89 -0.04 -10.73
CA GLU A 34 -3.51 -1.10 -9.80
C GLU A 34 -3.30 -0.59 -8.36
N PHE A 35 -2.83 0.66 -8.24
CA PHE A 35 -2.48 1.34 -7.00
C PHE A 35 -3.14 2.74 -6.95
N PRO A 36 -4.46 2.80 -6.68
CA PRO A 36 -5.22 4.06 -6.67
C PRO A 36 -4.81 5.03 -5.54
N SER A 37 -3.98 4.59 -4.59
CA SER A 37 -3.44 5.45 -3.53
C SER A 37 -2.13 4.91 -2.98
N LYS A 38 -1.35 5.80 -2.35
CA LYS A 38 -0.14 5.43 -1.59
C LYS A 38 -0.41 4.34 -0.55
N ARG A 39 -1.57 4.38 0.12
CA ARG A 39 -1.97 3.36 1.09
C ARG A 39 -2.10 1.98 0.42
N ASN A 40 -2.83 1.89 -0.69
CA ASN A 40 -3.03 0.62 -1.39
C ASN A 40 -1.69 0.04 -1.87
N PHE A 41 -0.77 0.90 -2.34
CA PHE A 41 0.59 0.50 -2.66
C PHE A 41 1.32 -0.10 -1.46
N VAL A 42 1.31 0.58 -0.30
CA VAL A 42 1.96 0.08 0.92
C VAL A 42 1.31 -1.22 1.40
N ASP A 43 -0.02 -1.29 1.43
CA ASP A 43 -0.75 -2.48 1.88
C ASP A 43 -0.40 -3.70 1.00
N LYS A 44 -0.39 -3.55 -0.34
CA LYS A 44 0.02 -4.62 -1.27
C LYS A 44 1.49 -5.00 -1.14
N ALA A 45 2.38 -4.03 -0.97
CA ALA A 45 3.81 -4.28 -0.80
C ALA A 45 4.07 -5.07 0.49
N VAL A 46 3.42 -4.68 1.60
CA VAL A 46 3.50 -5.40 2.88
C VAL A 46 2.87 -6.78 2.76
N MET A 47 1.73 -6.91 2.07
CA MET A 47 1.07 -8.20 1.84
C MET A 47 1.99 -9.18 1.12
N ARG A 48 2.59 -8.77 -0.02
CA ARG A 48 3.56 -9.60 -0.75
C ARG A 48 4.78 -9.96 0.07
N PHE A 49 5.34 -9.00 0.81
CA PHE A 49 6.48 -9.25 1.69
C PHE A 49 6.15 -10.32 2.74
N LEU A 50 4.96 -10.24 3.36
CA LEU A 50 4.52 -11.22 4.35
C LEU A 50 4.25 -12.60 3.73
N GLU A 51 3.70 -12.65 2.52
CA GLU A 51 3.51 -13.89 1.76
C GLU A 51 4.85 -14.56 1.42
N GLU A 52 5.85 -13.79 1.01
CA GLU A 52 7.21 -14.27 0.72
C GLU A 52 7.90 -14.83 1.97
N GLU A 53 7.68 -14.20 3.14
CA GLU A 53 8.14 -14.69 4.45
C GLU A 53 7.34 -15.89 4.97
N GLY A 54 6.36 -16.40 4.21
CA GLY A 54 5.56 -17.57 4.55
C GLY A 54 4.44 -17.31 5.55
N VAL A 55 4.12 -16.05 5.83
CA VAL A 55 2.98 -15.68 6.67
C VAL A 55 1.70 -15.95 5.88
N LYS A 56 0.92 -16.94 6.34
CA LYS A 56 -0.41 -17.22 5.79
C LYS A 56 -1.36 -16.10 6.19
N LEU A 57 -1.50 -15.11 5.32
CA LEU A 57 -2.58 -14.14 5.38
C LEU A 57 -3.86 -14.88 4.99
N ASN A 58 -4.51 -15.52 5.97
CA ASN A 58 -5.83 -16.12 5.77
C ASN A 58 -6.80 -15.01 5.37
N ASN A 59 -7.20 -15.04 4.10
CA ASN A 59 -8.12 -14.12 3.46
C ASN A 59 -9.57 -14.40 3.88
#